data_AF-A0A5N7WJY5-F1
#
_entry.id   AF-A0A5N7WJY5-F1
#
_cell.length_a   1.000
_cell.length_b   1.000
_cell.length_c   1.000
_cell.angle_alpha   90.00
_cell.angle_beta   90.00
_cell.angle_gamma   90.00
#
_symmetry.space_group_name_H-M   'P 1'
#
loop_
_entity.id
_entity.type
_entity.pdbx_description
1 polymer ?
#
loop_
_entity_poly.entity_id
_entity_poly.type
_entity_poly.pdbx_seq_one_letter_code
_entity_poly.pdbx_strand_id
1 'polypeptide(L)'
;MLISGMGFVLSAITHLAALAGQIDAIEMHLPQDALGLFTSVMSLGIFAVWMPAALIAQRINNGNRLHFSWRKVLAGCPAWMRNSAYGLFAYAIVNFFLGIGSGMAESQHGMRLFSGHWMLFYGMAFCIFFSRSNPSTMTSVRHCPGGHEIGHDDAFCPVCGLPAARDDRDG
;
A
#
# COMPACT_ATOMS: atom_id res chain seq x y z
N MET A 1 5.88 -9.28 1.33
CA MET A 1 6.77 -8.18 0.90
C MET A 1 7.40 -8.44 -0.47
N LEU A 2 8.07 -9.58 -0.71
CA LEU A 2 8.67 -9.88 -2.03
C LEU A 2 7.64 -9.99 -3.15
N ILE A 3 6.58 -10.78 -2.96
CA ILE A 3 5.51 -10.97 -3.96
C ILE A 3 4.82 -9.64 -4.30
N SER A 4 4.50 -8.83 -3.29
CA SER A 4 3.92 -7.49 -3.49
C SER A 4 4.86 -6.54 -4.24
N GLY A 5 6.17 -6.59 -3.95
CA GLY A 5 7.16 -5.78 -4.64
C GLY A 5 7.34 -6.18 -6.11
N MET A 6 7.42 -7.48 -6.39
CA MET A 6 7.51 -8.00 -7.75
C MET A 6 6.26 -7.68 -8.57
N GLY A 7 5.07 -7.92 -7.99
CA GLY A 7 3.80 -7.57 -8.62
C GLY A 7 3.68 -6.08 -8.92
N PHE A 8 4.17 -5.22 -8.02
CA PHE A 8 4.22 -3.78 -8.25
C PHE A 8 5.13 -3.39 -9.41
N VAL A 9 6.36 -3.93 -9.46
CA VAL A 9 7.32 -3.64 -10.54
C VAL A 9 6.78 -4.10 -11.89
N LEU A 10 6.29 -5.34 -11.96
CA LEU A 10 5.70 -5.88 -13.19
C LEU A 10 4.51 -5.03 -13.66
N SER A 11 3.66 -4.63 -12.72
CA SER A 11 2.52 -3.77 -13.02
C SER A 11 2.92 -2.36 -13.46
N ALA A 12 3.98 -1.78 -12.89
CA ALA A 12 4.46 -0.47 -13.28
C ALA A 12 5.05 -0.50 -14.69
N ILE A 13 5.80 -1.55 -15.03
CA ILE A 13 6.37 -1.75 -16.37
C ILE A 13 5.24 -1.88 -17.41
N THR A 14 4.25 -2.74 -17.16
CA THR A 14 3.11 -2.89 -18.10
C THR A 14 2.33 -1.59 -18.24
N HIS A 15 2.16 -0.85 -17.16
CA HIS A 15 1.48 0.42 -17.19
C HIS A 15 2.23 1.51 -17.97
N LEU A 16 3.56 1.58 -17.82
CA LEU A 16 4.41 2.51 -18.58
C LEU A 16 4.43 2.17 -20.07
N ALA A 17 4.55 0.89 -20.42
CA ALA A 17 4.45 0.44 -21.80
C ALA A 17 3.08 0.78 -22.42
N ALA A 18 2.03 0.66 -21.61
CA ALA A 18 0.68 1.03 -22.01
C ALA A 18 0.47 2.53 -22.16
N LEU A 19 1.15 3.35 -21.37
CA LEU A 19 1.13 4.81 -21.50
C LEU A 19 1.92 5.30 -22.72
N ALA A 20 3.00 4.59 -23.08
CA ALA A 20 3.83 4.90 -24.24
C ALA A 20 3.23 4.43 -25.58
N GLY A 21 2.06 3.79 -25.57
CA GLY A 21 1.42 3.23 -26.77
C GLY A 21 2.16 2.02 -27.34
N GLN A 22 3.11 1.44 -26.60
CA GLN A 22 3.92 0.28 -27.02
C GLN A 22 3.29 -1.06 -26.61
N ILE A 23 1.97 -1.08 -26.39
CA ILE A 23 1.24 -2.32 -26.06
C ILE A 23 1.32 -3.29 -27.22
N ASP A 24 1.28 -2.78 -28.45
CA ASP A 24 1.38 -3.57 -29.67
C ASP A 24 2.73 -4.31 -29.75
N ALA A 25 3.80 -3.75 -29.18
CA ALA A 25 5.11 -4.42 -29.11
C ALA A 25 5.10 -5.59 -28.10
N ILE A 26 4.33 -5.47 -27.01
CA ILE A 26 4.13 -6.55 -26.04
C ILE A 26 3.23 -7.63 -26.63
N GLU A 27 2.16 -7.22 -27.31
CA GLU A 27 1.19 -8.12 -27.95
C GLU A 27 1.79 -8.85 -29.16
N MET A 28 2.76 -8.24 -29.85
CA MET A 28 3.51 -8.86 -30.94
C MET A 28 4.49 -9.94 -30.48
N HIS A 29 5.10 -9.78 -29.30
CA HIS A 29 6.10 -10.73 -28.79
C HIS A 29 5.51 -11.81 -27.89
N LEU A 30 4.27 -11.63 -27.42
CA LEU A 30 3.63 -12.54 -26.48
C LEU A 30 2.40 -13.19 -27.11
N PRO A 31 2.35 -14.53 -27.20
CA PRO A 31 1.18 -15.20 -27.76
C PRO A 31 -0.05 -14.93 -26.89
N GLN A 32 -1.23 -14.83 -27.52
CA GLN A 32 -2.46 -14.33 -26.89
C GLN A 32 -2.88 -15.15 -25.66
N ASP A 33 -2.55 -16.44 -25.65
CA ASP A 33 -2.70 -17.35 -24.51
C ASP A 33 -1.83 -16.96 -23.31
N ALA A 34 -0.59 -16.56 -23.54
CA ALA A 34 0.32 -16.10 -22.50
C ALA A 34 -0.10 -14.74 -21.91
N LEU A 35 -0.65 -13.82 -22.71
CA LEU A 35 -1.17 -12.54 -22.23
C LEU A 35 -2.42 -12.72 -21.35
N GLY A 36 -3.32 -13.62 -21.75
CA GLY A 36 -4.50 -13.99 -20.95
C GLY A 36 -4.12 -14.63 -19.63
N LEU A 37 -3.15 -15.55 -19.63
CA LEU A 37 -2.60 -16.15 -18.42
C LEU A 37 -1.93 -15.11 -17.51
N PHE A 38 -1.11 -14.22 -18.07
CA PHE A 38 -0.47 -13.15 -17.31
C PHE A 38 -1.50 -12.25 -16.60
N THR A 39 -2.50 -11.77 -17.33
CA THR A 39 -3.59 -10.93 -16.82
C THR A 39 -4.36 -11.62 -15.69
N SER A 40 -4.64 -12.91 -15.87
CA SER A 40 -5.36 -13.73 -14.88
C SER A 40 -4.51 -13.94 -13.62
N VAL A 41 -3.24 -14.29 -13.76
CA VAL A 41 -2.31 -14.49 -12.64
C VAL A 41 -2.09 -13.19 -11.86
N MET A 42 -1.90 -12.06 -12.54
CA MET A 42 -1.78 -10.75 -11.88
C MET A 42 -3.04 -10.38 -11.12
N SER A 43 -4.22 -10.62 -11.70
CA SER A 43 -5.51 -10.32 -11.06
C SER A 43 -5.78 -11.22 -9.86
N LEU A 44 -5.53 -12.52 -9.96
CA LEU A 44 -5.68 -13.47 -8.85
C LEU A 44 -4.63 -13.23 -7.75
N GLY A 45 -3.41 -12.88 -8.14
CA GLY A 45 -2.33 -12.56 -7.21
C GLY A 45 -2.64 -11.36 -6.31
N ILE A 46 -3.48 -10.41 -6.76
CA ILE A 46 -3.96 -9.32 -5.92
C ILE A 46 -4.66 -9.87 -4.70
N PHE A 47 -5.58 -10.82 -4.84
CA PHE A 47 -6.32 -11.35 -3.69
C PHE A 47 -5.39 -12.03 -2.69
N ALA A 48 -4.40 -12.79 -3.19
CA ALA A 48 -3.41 -13.47 -2.35
C ALA A 48 -2.58 -12.48 -1.50
N VAL A 49 -2.28 -11.30 -2.05
CA VAL A 49 -1.45 -10.29 -1.40
C VAL A 49 -2.29 -9.29 -0.58
N TRP A 50 -3.46 -8.92 -1.09
CA TRP A 50 -4.35 -7.91 -0.52
C TRP A 50 -5.07 -8.42 0.72
N MET A 51 -5.52 -9.67 0.75
CA MET A 51 -6.21 -10.22 1.92
C MET A 51 -5.34 -10.16 3.19
N PRO A 52 -4.07 -10.63 3.20
CA PRO A 52 -3.18 -10.45 4.34
C PRO A 52 -2.90 -8.97 4.65
N ALA A 53 -2.74 -8.12 3.64
CA ALA A 53 -2.49 -6.69 3.83
C ALA A 53 -3.69 -6.00 4.51
N ALA A 54 -4.92 -6.31 4.10
CA ALA A 54 -6.14 -5.78 4.68
C ALA A 54 -6.31 -6.23 6.14
N LEU A 55 -6.01 -7.50 6.45
CA LEU A 55 -6.04 -7.99 7.84
C LEU A 55 -5.00 -7.29 8.72
N ILE A 56 -3.79 -7.03 8.22
CA ILE A 56 -2.77 -6.27 8.93
C ILE A 56 -3.25 -4.83 9.16
N ALA A 57 -3.77 -4.17 8.14
CA ALA A 57 -4.27 -2.81 8.25
C ALA A 57 -5.43 -2.70 9.26
N GLN A 58 -6.34 -3.68 9.28
CA GLN A 58 -7.41 -3.76 10.28
C GLN A 58 -6.86 -3.96 11.70
N ARG A 59 -5.87 -4.84 11.88
CA ARG A 59 -5.22 -5.05 13.19
C ARG A 59 -4.54 -3.79 13.71
N ILE A 60 -3.83 -3.06 12.85
CA ILE A 60 -3.19 -1.79 13.20
C ILE A 60 -4.23 -0.73 13.64
N ASN A 61 -5.44 -0.79 13.09
CA ASN A 61 -6.51 0.13 13.44
C ASN A 61 -7.41 -0.37 14.59
N ASN A 62 -6.91 -1.31 15.41
CA ASN A 62 -7.62 -1.94 16.54
C ASN A 62 -9.01 -2.49 16.16
N GLY A 63 -9.20 -2.92 14.91
CA GLY A 63 -10.49 -3.40 14.41
C GLY A 63 -11.60 -2.34 14.34
N ASN A 64 -11.32 -1.10 14.71
CA ASN A 64 -12.32 -0.03 14.70
C ASN A 64 -12.52 0.46 13.26
N ARG A 65 -13.53 -0.08 12.58
CA ARG A 65 -13.83 0.21 11.16
C ARG A 65 -14.28 1.65 10.93
N LEU A 66 -14.84 2.30 11.94
CA LEU A 66 -15.38 3.67 11.84
C LEU A 66 -14.30 4.75 11.70
N HIS A 67 -13.11 4.55 12.30
CA HIS A 67 -12.00 5.51 12.25
C HIS A 67 -10.77 4.91 11.56
N PHE A 68 -10.95 4.38 10.34
CA PHE A 68 -9.84 3.83 9.57
C PHE A 68 -8.81 4.92 9.22
N SER A 69 -7.61 4.84 9.81
CA SER A 69 -6.56 5.83 9.60
C SER A 69 -5.42 5.26 8.76
N TRP A 70 -5.36 5.68 7.49
CA TRP A 70 -4.22 5.37 6.59
C TRP A 70 -2.89 5.88 7.14
N ARG A 71 -2.90 6.98 7.90
CA ARG A 71 -1.70 7.53 8.53
C ARG A 71 -1.12 6.59 9.59
N LYS A 72 -1.96 5.87 10.33
CA LYS A 72 -1.53 4.82 11.30
C LYS A 72 -0.99 3.59 10.58
N VAL A 73 -1.71 3.13 9.55
CA VAL A 73 -1.33 1.94 8.77
C VAL A 73 0.01 2.14 8.05
N LEU A 74 0.25 3.34 7.53
CA LEU A 74 1.48 3.70 6.80
C LEU A 74 2.49 4.47 7.66
N ALA A 75 2.37 4.41 8.99
CA ALA A 75 3.27 5.13 9.88
C ALA A 75 4.72 4.65 9.74
N GLY A 76 4.94 3.33 9.56
CA GLY A 76 6.24 2.70 9.33
C GLY A 76 6.91 3.02 7.97
N CYS A 77 6.19 3.67 7.05
CA CYS A 77 6.74 4.04 5.74
C CYS A 77 7.42 5.42 5.79
N PRO A 78 8.56 5.61 5.10
CA PRO A 78 9.16 6.93 4.93
C PRO A 78 8.21 7.85 4.15
N ALA A 79 8.35 9.16 4.35
CA ALA A 79 7.42 10.16 3.81
C ALA A 79 7.27 10.08 2.27
N TRP A 80 8.37 9.85 1.54
CA TRP A 80 8.34 9.70 0.09
C TRP A 80 7.47 8.52 -0.35
N MET A 81 7.57 7.38 0.34
CA MET A 81 6.84 6.15 0.01
C MET A 81 5.34 6.32 0.30
N ARG A 82 5.01 6.95 1.43
CA ARG A 82 3.62 7.27 1.78
C ARG A 82 2.99 8.25 0.78
N ASN A 83 3.73 9.27 0.35
CA ASN A 83 3.25 10.24 -0.64
C ASN A 83 3.04 9.58 -2.01
N SER A 84 3.96 8.71 -2.44
CA SER A 84 3.81 7.92 -3.67
C SER A 84 2.57 7.02 -3.61
N ALA A 85 2.29 6.40 -2.47
CA ALA A 85 1.09 5.58 -2.29
C ALA A 85 -0.21 6.39 -2.44
N TYR A 86 -0.27 7.59 -1.85
CA TYR A 86 -1.42 8.50 -2.05
C TYR A 86 -1.53 8.99 -3.49
N GLY A 87 -0.40 9.29 -4.14
CA GLY A 87 -0.36 9.66 -5.56
C GLY A 87 -0.89 8.55 -6.46
N LEU A 88 -0.44 7.31 -6.25
CA LEU A 88 -0.91 6.13 -6.98
C LEU A 88 -2.41 5.88 -6.78
N PHE A 89 -2.91 6.06 -5.56
CA PHE A 89 -4.34 5.93 -5.26
C PHE A 89 -5.18 6.96 -6.01
N ALA A 90 -4.78 8.24 -5.95
CA ALA A 90 -5.46 9.31 -6.68
C ALA A 90 -5.41 9.06 -8.20
N TYR A 91 -4.24 8.67 -8.71
CA TYR A 91 -4.03 8.33 -10.12
C TYR A 91 -4.95 7.19 -10.58
N ALA A 92 -5.01 6.09 -9.84
CA ALA A 92 -5.84 4.94 -10.18
C ALA A 92 -7.34 5.29 -10.20
N ILE A 93 -7.81 6.09 -9.24
CA ILE A 93 -9.19 6.58 -9.21
C ILE A 93 -9.52 7.44 -10.43
N VAL A 94 -8.65 8.41 -10.75
CA VAL A 94 -8.84 9.28 -11.92
C VAL A 94 -8.89 8.44 -13.20
N ASN A 95 -7.96 7.52 -13.39
CA ASN A 95 -7.95 6.64 -14.57
C ASN A 95 -9.16 5.70 -14.62
N PHE A 96 -9.65 5.23 -13.48
CA PHE A 96 -10.86 4.42 -13.41
C PHE A 96 -12.08 5.16 -13.95
N PHE A 97 -12.30 6.39 -13.47
CA PHE A 97 -13.44 7.20 -13.92
C PHE A 97 -13.30 7.66 -15.37
N LEU A 98 -12.08 8.02 -15.81
CA LEU A 98 -11.84 8.37 -17.21
C LEU A 98 -12.13 7.20 -18.14
N GLY A 99 -11.72 5.99 -17.78
CA GLY A 99 -11.92 4.81 -18.61
C GLY A 99 -13.38 4.32 -18.66
N ILE A 100 -14.18 4.55 -17.61
CA ILE A 100 -15.64 4.34 -17.67
C ILE A 100 -16.28 5.34 -18.65
N GLY A 101 -15.85 6.60 -18.63
CA GLY A 101 -16.38 7.65 -19.49
C GLY A 101 -16.01 7.48 -20.98
N SER A 102 -14.86 6.88 -21.28
CA SER A 102 -14.38 6.71 -22.67
C SER A 102 -14.88 5.42 -23.35
N GLY A 103 -15.63 4.56 -22.66
CA GLY A 103 -16.04 3.26 -23.16
C GLY A 103 -14.91 2.22 -23.09
N MET A 104 -15.18 1.07 -22.47
CA MET A 104 -14.22 -0.01 -22.20
C MET A 104 -13.80 -0.80 -23.46
N ALA A 105 -14.02 -0.27 -24.67
CA ALA A 105 -14.05 -1.05 -25.90
C ALA A 105 -12.70 -1.17 -26.63
N GLU A 106 -11.68 -0.40 -26.25
CA GLU A 106 -10.37 -0.43 -26.90
C GLU A 106 -9.34 -1.19 -26.03
N SER A 107 -8.65 -2.18 -26.61
CA SER A 107 -7.69 -3.05 -25.93
C SER A 107 -6.61 -2.27 -25.17
N GLN A 108 -6.18 -1.14 -25.72
CA GLN A 108 -5.22 -0.25 -25.08
C GLN A 108 -5.79 0.45 -23.84
N HIS A 109 -7.04 0.91 -23.89
CA HIS A 109 -7.71 1.52 -22.74
C HIS A 109 -7.95 0.50 -21.62
N GLY A 110 -8.34 -0.73 -21.96
CA GLY A 110 -8.53 -1.82 -21.00
C GLY A 110 -7.24 -2.15 -20.25
N MET A 111 -6.13 -2.36 -20.98
CA MET A 111 -4.85 -2.73 -20.36
C MET A 111 -4.30 -1.63 -19.44
N ARG A 112 -4.46 -0.36 -19.80
CA ARG A 112 -4.09 0.80 -18.94
C ARG A 112 -4.89 0.82 -17.64
N LEU A 113 -6.18 0.55 -17.73
CA LEU A 113 -7.09 0.48 -16.58
C LEU A 113 -6.68 -0.65 -15.63
N PHE A 114 -6.52 -1.88 -16.14
CA PHE A 114 -6.18 -3.04 -15.33
C PHE A 114 -4.79 -2.94 -14.71
N SER A 115 -3.77 -2.54 -15.49
CA SER A 115 -2.42 -2.35 -14.97
C SER A 115 -2.33 -1.23 -13.93
N GLY A 116 -3.11 -0.15 -14.06
CA GLY A 116 -3.17 0.90 -13.03
C GLY A 116 -3.73 0.38 -11.70
N HIS A 117 -4.75 -0.48 -11.74
CA HIS A 117 -5.34 -1.09 -10.54
C HIS A 117 -4.40 -2.09 -9.88
N TRP A 118 -3.75 -2.94 -10.68
CA TRP A 118 -2.74 -3.87 -10.18
C TRP A 118 -1.62 -3.11 -9.45
N MET A 119 -1.12 -2.04 -10.06
CA MET A 119 -0.06 -1.21 -9.49
C MET A 119 -0.51 -0.62 -8.14
N LEU A 120 -1.75 -0.16 -8.05
CA LEU A 120 -2.31 0.35 -6.79
C LEU A 120 -2.34 -0.74 -5.70
N PHE A 121 -2.94 -1.89 -5.98
CA PHE A 121 -3.13 -2.93 -4.97
C PHE A 121 -1.80 -3.53 -4.50
N TYR A 122 -0.91 -3.86 -5.44
CA TYR A 122 0.41 -4.39 -5.10
C TYR A 122 1.27 -3.34 -4.39
N GLY A 123 1.24 -2.09 -4.82
CA GLY A 123 1.97 -0.98 -4.20
C GLY A 123 1.49 -0.68 -2.77
N MET A 124 0.17 -0.59 -2.58
CA MET A 124 -0.43 -0.39 -1.24
C MET A 124 -0.12 -1.56 -0.31
N ALA A 125 -0.24 -2.80 -0.78
CA ALA A 125 0.11 -3.96 0.02
C ALA A 125 1.60 -3.98 0.38
N PHE A 126 2.48 -3.61 -0.56
CA PHE A 126 3.91 -3.46 -0.28
C PHE A 126 4.16 -2.42 0.82
N CYS A 127 3.50 -1.26 0.77
CA CYS A 127 3.59 -0.24 1.81
C CYS A 127 3.11 -0.75 3.17
N ILE A 128 1.99 -1.49 3.21
CA ILE A 128 1.47 -2.07 4.47
C ILE A 128 2.47 -3.09 5.06
N PHE A 129 3.02 -3.97 4.24
CA PHE A 129 4.02 -4.93 4.70
C PHE A 129 5.32 -4.25 5.15
N PHE A 130 5.79 -3.25 4.40
CA PHE A 130 6.98 -2.49 4.75
C PHE A 130 6.80 -1.74 6.07
N SER A 131 5.65 -1.08 6.25
CA SER A 131 5.28 -0.38 7.49
C SER A 131 5.31 -1.33 8.69
N ARG A 132 4.80 -2.56 8.53
CA ARG A 132 4.89 -3.60 9.57
C ARG A 132 6.32 -4.07 9.85
N SER A 133 7.14 -4.24 8.81
CA SER A 133 8.53 -4.67 8.94
C SER A 133 9.45 -3.58 9.50
N ASN A 134 9.02 -2.32 9.44
CA ASN A 134 9.76 -1.18 9.95
C ASN A 134 8.96 -0.48 11.06
N PRO A 135 8.90 -1.07 12.28
CA PRO A 135 8.13 -0.53 13.40
C PRO A 135 8.68 0.79 13.95
N SER A 136 9.77 1.33 13.39
CA SER A 136 10.51 2.49 13.91
C SER A 136 9.67 3.76 14.08
N THR A 137 8.51 3.86 13.44
CA THR A 137 7.56 4.97 13.58
C THR A 137 6.18 4.55 14.10
N MET A 138 5.96 3.26 14.39
CA MET A 138 4.76 2.76 15.05
C MET A 138 5.05 2.48 16.52
N THR A 139 4.83 3.47 17.37
CA THR A 139 4.41 3.25 18.77
C THR A 139 5.29 2.30 19.59
N SER A 140 6.43 2.79 20.07
CA SER A 140 6.76 2.48 21.47
C SER A 140 5.65 3.14 22.30
N VAL A 141 4.59 2.38 22.63
CA VAL A 141 3.66 2.84 23.67
C VAL A 141 4.51 2.93 24.92
N ARG A 142 4.86 4.16 25.30
CA ARG A 142 5.60 4.40 26.52
C ARG A 142 4.67 4.07 27.67
N HIS A 143 5.10 3.16 28.53
CA HIS A 143 4.39 2.87 29.75
C HIS A 143 5.10 3.56 30.90
N CYS A 144 4.34 4.09 31.86
CA CYS A 144 4.93 4.56 33.10
C CYS A 144 5.44 3.37 33.93
N PRO A 145 6.28 3.59 34.96
CA PRO A 145 6.68 2.53 35.88
C PRO A 145 5.49 1.83 36.56
N GLY A 146 4.34 2.51 36.63
CA GLY A 146 3.06 1.96 37.11
C GLY A 146 2.21 1.26 36.04
N GLY A 147 2.70 1.10 34.81
CA GLY A 147 2.02 0.33 33.75
C GLY A 147 0.94 1.06 32.96
N HIS A 148 0.76 2.37 33.11
CA HIS A 148 -0.20 3.16 32.33
C HIS A 148 0.42 3.62 31.00
N GLU A 149 -0.38 3.66 29.94
CA GLU A 149 0.03 4.22 28.64
C GLU A 149 0.26 5.74 28.74
N ILE A 150 1.36 6.21 28.16
CA ILE A 150 1.78 7.61 28.14
C ILE A 150 1.86 8.09 26.68
N GLY A 151 1.41 9.33 26.41
CA GLY A 151 1.61 9.99 25.12
C GLY A 151 3.09 10.22 24.81
N HIS A 152 3.44 10.30 23.53
CA HIS A 152 4.84 10.37 23.11
C HIS A 152 5.55 11.67 23.56
N ASP A 153 4.77 12.74 23.79
CA ASP A 153 5.24 14.06 24.21
C ASP A 153 5.00 14.34 25.71
N ASP A 154 4.39 13.40 26.44
CA ASP A 154 4.08 13.60 27.85
C ASP A 154 5.30 13.26 28.71
N ALA A 155 5.83 14.26 29.41
CA ALA A 155 6.91 14.05 30.39
C ALA A 155 6.42 13.29 31.64
N PHE A 156 5.11 13.31 31.91
CA PHE A 156 4.48 12.71 33.08
C PHE A 156 3.23 11.94 32.67
N CYS A 157 2.96 10.82 33.35
CA CYS A 157 1.76 10.05 33.14
C CYS A 157 0.51 10.84 33.57
N PRO A 158 -0.52 11.01 32.70
CA PRO A 158 -1.72 11.77 33.04
C PRO A 158 -2.60 11.07 34.09
N VAL A 159 -2.42 9.76 34.30
CA VAL A 159 -3.22 8.97 35.26
C VAL A 159 -2.61 8.98 36.66
N CYS A 160 -1.30 8.74 36.78
CA CYS A 160 -0.64 8.57 38.07
C CYS A 160 0.42 9.63 38.40
N GLY A 161 0.71 10.56 37.48
CA GLY A 161 1.70 11.62 37.69
C GLY A 161 3.16 11.17 37.72
N LEU A 162 3.46 9.87 37.56
CA LEU A 162 4.83 9.38 37.50
C LEU A 162 5.55 9.89 36.24
N PRO A 163 6.85 10.20 36.32
CA PRO A 163 7.62 10.60 35.15
C PRO A 163 7.64 9.46 34.12
N ALA A 164 7.55 9.82 32.84
CA ALA A 164 7.76 8.86 31.77
C ALA A 164 9.18 8.28 31.90
N ALA A 165 9.32 6.96 31.79
CA ALA A 165 10.63 6.33 31.82
C ALA A 165 11.48 6.92 30.69
N ARG A 166 12.61 7.55 31.04
CA ARG A 166 13.57 8.06 30.07
C ARG A 166 14.14 6.85 29.32
N ASP A 167 14.08 6.89 27.99
CA ASP A 167 14.77 5.91 27.16
C ASP A 167 16.25 6.31 27.21
N ASP A 168 17.09 5.50 27.87
CA ASP A 168 18.53 5.76 28.08
C ASP A 168 19.35 5.64 26.78
N ARG A 169 18.77 5.98 25.62
CA ARG A 169 19.38 5.85 24.29
C ARG A 169 19.88 7.17 23.69
N ASP A 170 19.89 8.25 24.46
CA ASP A 170 20.44 9.56 24.07
C ASP A 170 21.65 9.99 24.94
N GLY A 171 22.43 9.01 25.42
CA GLY A 171 23.70 9.23 26.13
C GLY A 171 24.92 9.09 25.24
#